data_AF-A0A8T7E038-F1
#
_entry.id   AF-A0A8T7E038-F1
#
_cell.length_a   1.000
_cell.length_b   1.000
_cell.length_c   1.000
_cell.angle_alpha   90.00
_cell.angle_beta   90.00
_cell.angle_gamma   90.00
#
_symmetry.space_group_name_H-M   'P 1'
#
loop_
_entity.id
_entity.type
_entity.pdbx_description
1 polymer ?
#
loop_
_entity_poly.entity_id
_entity_poly.type
_entity_poly.pdbx_seq_one_letter_code
_entity_poly.pdbx_strand_id
1 'polypeptide(L)'
;AMGVSALHASQVLASEVAVEVRLGRIERAMELIEDLFEYNRQVLPPVEQVFSYFVPISQFSMMLGRLDQAESVLQEAQASIQPPLNQFLSFIEVVLRARQGDFVAAEAALQQGVDALERFKADYLSFQISISGAEIARAHGDHAQAAALYAEAIKRARRSPVDLGVAGELTSLYGESAQQYVKAGDLEAARVLLDRAFERDEGEPSLWVARAMLQRASGNPAMALASINYALAIWRDADPDYVAYQEALSLRDQLTVPSR
;
A
#
# COMPACT_ATOMS: atom_id res chain seq x y z
N ALA A 1 34.60 10.74 -1.77
CA ALA A 1 34.26 9.94 -2.96
C ALA A 1 33.37 8.74 -2.62
N MET A 2 33.70 7.91 -1.61
CA MET A 2 32.91 6.72 -1.26
C MET A 2 31.44 7.01 -0.83
N GLY A 3 31.18 8.07 -0.06
CA GLY A 3 29.82 8.41 0.39
C GLY A 3 28.83 8.82 -0.72
N VAL A 4 29.31 9.39 -1.83
CA VAL A 4 28.47 9.76 -2.98
C VAL A 4 28.09 8.53 -3.82
N SER A 5 28.97 7.52 -3.87
CA SER A 5 28.69 6.26 -4.55
C SER A 5 27.66 5.41 -3.80
N ALA A 6 27.73 5.39 -2.46
CA ALA A 6 26.79 4.65 -1.62
C ALA A 6 25.37 5.27 -1.66
N LEU A 7 25.28 6.60 -1.65
CA LEU A 7 24.00 7.30 -1.74
C LEU A 7 23.31 7.07 -3.10
N HIS A 8 24.06 7.11 -4.21
CA HIS A 8 23.51 6.76 -5.51
C HIS A 8 23.09 5.29 -5.61
N ALA A 9 23.87 4.35 -5.06
CA ALA A 9 23.50 2.93 -5.05
C ALA A 9 22.20 2.70 -4.25
N SER A 10 22.06 3.34 -3.09
CA SER A 10 20.83 3.30 -2.27
C SER A 10 19.61 3.85 -3.02
N GLN A 11 19.76 4.96 -3.74
CA GLN A 11 18.67 5.53 -4.55
C GLN A 11 18.26 4.64 -5.73
N VAL A 12 19.23 3.99 -6.38
CA VAL A 12 18.97 3.04 -7.46
C VAL A 12 18.21 1.82 -6.92
N LEU A 13 18.68 1.23 -5.81
CA LEU A 13 18.01 0.09 -5.18
C LEU A 13 16.59 0.44 -4.71
N ALA A 14 16.38 1.62 -4.12
CA ALA A 14 15.04 2.06 -3.71
C ALA A 14 14.10 2.23 -4.92
N SER A 15 14.62 2.72 -6.05
CA SER A 15 13.85 2.82 -7.29
C SER A 15 13.54 1.43 -7.86
N GLU A 16 14.48 0.49 -7.78
CA GLU A 16 14.29 -0.90 -8.20
C GLU A 16 13.21 -1.57 -7.35
N VAL A 17 13.25 -1.44 -6.02
CA VAL A 17 12.19 -1.90 -5.10
C VAL A 17 10.82 -1.39 -5.54
N ALA A 18 10.67 -0.09 -5.81
CA ALA A 18 9.40 0.48 -6.23
C ALA A 18 8.90 -0.12 -7.56
N VAL A 19 9.79 -0.37 -8.51
CA VAL A 19 9.46 -1.04 -9.78
C VAL A 19 9.03 -2.47 -9.56
N GLU A 20 9.76 -3.24 -8.75
CA GLU A 20 9.44 -4.64 -8.44
C GLU A 20 8.09 -4.75 -7.74
N VAL A 21 7.81 -3.87 -6.77
CA VAL A 21 6.51 -3.79 -6.09
C VAL A 21 5.39 -3.50 -7.07
N ARG A 22 5.56 -2.54 -7.99
CA ARG A 22 4.56 -2.21 -9.01
C ARG A 22 4.27 -3.39 -9.94
N LEU A 23 5.30 -4.17 -10.27
CA LEU A 23 5.18 -5.37 -11.10
C LEU A 23 4.63 -6.58 -10.33
N GLY A 24 4.34 -6.43 -9.04
CA GLY A 24 3.84 -7.51 -8.19
C GLY A 24 4.91 -8.57 -7.86
N ARG A 25 6.19 -8.25 -8.06
CA ARG A 25 7.35 -9.11 -7.77
C ARG A 25 7.88 -8.77 -6.37
N ILE A 26 7.03 -9.03 -5.39
CA ILE A 26 7.22 -8.66 -3.99
C ILE A 26 8.38 -9.43 -3.35
N GLU A 27 8.58 -10.70 -3.68
CA GLU A 27 9.74 -11.49 -3.22
C GLU A 27 11.05 -10.85 -3.70
N ARG A 28 11.11 -10.44 -4.97
CA ARG A 28 12.27 -9.72 -5.50
C ARG A 28 12.48 -8.38 -4.80
N ALA A 29 11.41 -7.67 -4.47
CA ALA A 29 11.48 -6.45 -3.68
C ALA A 29 12.01 -6.71 -2.26
N MET A 30 11.66 -7.83 -1.63
CA MET A 30 12.20 -8.25 -0.32
C MET A 30 13.70 -8.53 -0.39
N GLU A 31 14.17 -9.27 -1.40
CA GLU A 31 15.60 -9.51 -1.64
C GLU A 31 16.38 -8.18 -1.79
N LEU A 32 15.83 -7.22 -2.52
CA LEU A 32 16.45 -5.90 -2.70
C LEU A 32 16.50 -5.08 -1.40
N ILE A 33 15.51 -5.24 -0.51
CA ILE A 33 15.52 -4.62 0.83
C ILE A 33 16.59 -5.27 1.71
N GLU A 34 16.79 -6.58 1.63
CA GLU A 34 17.88 -7.29 2.32
C GLU A 34 19.25 -6.80 1.83
N ASP A 35 19.44 -6.70 0.51
CA ASP A 35 20.65 -6.15 -0.11
C ASP A 35 20.89 -4.71 0.37
N LEU A 36 19.85 -3.87 0.35
CA LEU A 36 19.92 -2.48 0.80
C LEU A 36 20.25 -2.38 2.29
N PHE A 37 19.73 -3.29 3.11
CA PHE A 37 19.97 -3.31 4.55
C PHE A 37 21.45 -3.54 4.86
N GLU A 38 22.14 -4.44 4.16
CA GLU A 38 23.57 -4.68 4.35
C GLU A 38 24.42 -3.42 4.09
N TYR A 39 24.03 -2.59 3.11
CA TYR A 39 24.65 -1.28 2.89
C TYR A 39 24.27 -0.28 3.99
N ASN A 40 22.98 -0.22 4.35
CA ASN A 40 22.45 0.71 5.35
C ASN A 40 23.04 0.50 6.74
N ARG A 41 23.39 -0.74 7.12
CA ARG A 41 24.06 -1.06 8.39
C ARG A 41 25.36 -0.29 8.61
N GLN A 42 26.02 0.13 7.53
CA GLN A 42 27.30 0.82 7.58
C GLN A 42 27.16 2.35 7.65
N VAL A 43 25.98 2.90 7.32
CA VAL A 43 25.79 4.33 7.09
C VAL A 43 24.62 4.95 7.87
N LEU A 44 23.59 4.18 8.20
CA LEU A 44 22.42 4.67 8.92
C LEU A 44 22.54 4.45 10.44
N PRO A 45 21.96 5.33 11.27
CA PRO A 45 21.78 5.07 12.70
C PRO A 45 20.92 3.81 12.96
N PRO A 46 21.10 3.10 14.09
CA PRO A 46 20.37 1.86 14.37
C PRO A 46 18.84 1.95 14.28
N VAL A 47 18.25 3.07 14.70
CA VAL A 47 16.79 3.29 14.61
C VAL A 47 16.34 3.35 13.15
N GLU A 48 17.05 4.09 12.30
CA GLU A 48 16.74 4.21 10.87
C GLU A 48 16.95 2.88 10.15
N GLN A 49 17.95 2.08 10.57
CA GLN A 49 18.14 0.72 10.06
C GLN A 49 16.90 -0.14 10.29
N VAL A 50 16.35 -0.13 11.51
CA VAL A 50 15.14 -0.90 11.83
C VAL A 50 13.96 -0.45 10.96
N PHE A 51 13.70 0.85 10.85
CA PHE A 51 12.62 1.33 9.99
C PHE A 51 12.83 1.00 8.50
N SER A 52 14.07 1.10 8.00
CA SER A 52 14.38 0.85 6.59
C SER A 52 14.24 -0.61 6.15
N TYR A 53 14.23 -1.54 7.11
CA TYR A 53 14.13 -2.97 6.84
C TYR A 53 12.79 -3.55 7.29
N PHE A 54 12.45 -3.41 8.57
CA PHE A 54 11.30 -4.12 9.14
C PHE A 54 9.96 -3.60 8.63
N VAL A 55 9.84 -2.29 8.36
CA VAL A 55 8.60 -1.72 7.80
C VAL A 55 8.29 -2.30 6.41
N PRO A 56 9.18 -2.19 5.40
CA PRO A 56 8.89 -2.75 4.09
C PRO A 56 8.72 -4.27 4.12
N ILE A 57 9.55 -5.02 4.87
CA ILE A 57 9.39 -6.48 4.98
C ILE A 57 8.03 -6.86 5.59
N SER A 58 7.54 -6.12 6.59
CA SER A 58 6.21 -6.35 7.17
C SER A 58 5.10 -6.06 6.16
N GLN A 59 5.21 -4.96 5.42
CA GLN A 59 4.26 -4.57 4.38
C GLN A 59 4.23 -5.58 3.23
N PHE A 60 5.39 -6.00 2.74
CA PHE A 60 5.55 -6.99 1.67
C PHE A 60 4.99 -8.36 2.09
N SER A 61 5.25 -8.78 3.32
CA SER A 61 4.63 -10.00 3.89
C SER A 61 3.10 -9.88 3.88
N MET A 62 2.53 -8.74 4.24
CA MET A 62 1.08 -8.52 4.14
C MET A 62 0.58 -8.49 2.69
N MET A 63 1.35 -7.93 1.74
CA MET A 63 1.00 -7.93 0.31
C MET A 63 0.96 -9.34 -0.29
N LEU A 64 1.76 -10.26 0.24
CA LEU A 64 1.74 -11.70 -0.09
C LEU A 64 0.72 -12.49 0.74
N GLY A 65 -0.07 -11.83 1.59
CA GLY A 65 -1.05 -12.48 2.48
C GLY A 65 -0.45 -13.27 3.65
N ARG A 66 0.85 -13.13 3.89
CA ARG A 66 1.61 -13.85 4.93
C ARG A 66 1.54 -13.11 6.27
N LEU A 67 0.34 -13.06 6.86
CA LEU A 67 0.07 -12.28 8.07
C LEU A 67 0.90 -12.73 9.28
N ASP A 68 1.11 -14.05 9.45
CA ASP A 68 1.93 -14.58 10.56
C ASP A 68 3.40 -14.14 10.45
N GLN A 69 3.94 -14.10 9.23
CA GLN A 69 5.29 -13.60 8.97
C GLN A 69 5.36 -12.09 9.25
N ALA A 70 4.38 -11.32 8.77
CA ALA A 70 4.30 -9.88 9.04
C ALA A 70 4.24 -9.59 10.55
N GLU A 71 3.49 -10.40 11.30
CA GLU A 71 3.42 -10.30 12.76
C GLU A 71 4.77 -10.57 13.43
N SER A 72 5.45 -11.65 13.05
CA SER A 72 6.77 -11.98 13.59
C SER A 72 7.79 -10.85 13.34
N VAL A 73 7.83 -10.32 12.12
CA VAL A 73 8.74 -9.23 11.72
C VAL A 73 8.42 -7.96 12.51
N LEU A 74 7.15 -7.61 12.65
CA LEU A 74 6.73 -6.42 13.39
C LEU A 74 7.08 -6.53 14.89
N GLN A 75 6.88 -7.70 15.50
CA GLN A 75 7.24 -7.94 16.90
C GLN A 75 8.76 -7.81 17.12
N GLU A 76 9.57 -8.33 16.20
CA GLU A 76 11.03 -8.17 16.25
C GLU A 76 11.44 -6.69 16.13
N ALA A 77 10.80 -5.94 15.24
CA ALA A 77 11.02 -4.51 15.08
C ALA A 77 10.68 -3.72 16.36
N GLN A 78 9.54 -4.04 16.97
CA GLN A 78 9.09 -3.42 18.22
C GLN A 78 10.03 -3.72 19.39
N ALA A 79 10.60 -4.92 19.44
CA ALA A 79 11.59 -5.30 20.46
C ALA A 79 12.96 -4.62 20.23
N SER A 80 13.28 -4.28 18.97
CA SER A 80 14.55 -3.69 18.57
C SER A 80 14.63 -2.16 18.76
N ILE A 81 13.48 -1.48 18.93
CA ILE A 81 13.41 -0.03 19.15
C ILE A 81 12.81 0.26 20.53
N GLN A 82 13.44 1.15 21.29
CA GLN A 82 12.93 1.58 22.59
C GLN A 82 11.73 2.54 22.46
N PRO A 83 10.75 2.49 23.40
CA PRO A 83 9.75 3.54 23.53
C PRO A 83 10.39 4.92 23.76
N PRO A 84 9.83 6.00 23.21
CA PRO A 84 8.56 6.07 22.47
C PRO A 84 8.70 5.87 20.95
N LEU A 85 9.91 5.59 20.44
CA LEU A 85 10.15 5.53 19.00
C LEU A 85 9.48 4.32 18.33
N ASN A 86 9.30 3.22 19.06
CA ASN A 86 8.57 2.05 18.55
C ASN A 86 7.10 2.33 18.23
N GLN A 87 6.52 3.40 18.76
CA GLN A 87 5.12 3.78 18.50
C GLN A 87 4.87 4.21 17.05
N PHE A 88 5.93 4.58 16.29
CA PHE A 88 5.78 4.81 14.85
C PHE A 88 5.47 3.53 14.06
N LEU A 89 5.77 2.34 14.63
CA LEU A 89 5.40 1.06 14.04
C LEU A 89 3.90 0.76 14.19
N SER A 90 3.17 1.49 15.04
CA SER A 90 1.75 1.26 15.28
C SER A 90 0.91 1.39 13.99
N PHE A 91 1.30 2.24 13.03
CA PHE A 91 0.59 2.32 11.74
C PHE A 91 0.68 1.03 10.91
N ILE A 92 1.79 0.29 11.02
CA ILE A 92 1.94 -1.04 10.40
C ILE A 92 1.09 -2.06 11.15
N GLU A 93 1.07 -1.97 12.48
CA GLU A 93 0.21 -2.81 13.32
C GLU A 93 -1.28 -2.63 12.97
N VAL A 94 -1.75 -1.41 12.70
CA VAL A 94 -3.14 -1.19 12.28
C VAL A 94 -3.51 -2.06 11.08
N VAL A 95 -2.68 -2.03 10.03
CA VAL A 95 -2.97 -2.78 8.80
C VAL A 95 -2.98 -4.28 9.05
N LEU A 96 -2.02 -4.77 9.84
CA LEU A 96 -1.93 -6.19 10.20
C LEU A 96 -3.19 -6.64 10.99
N ARG A 97 -3.53 -5.92 12.06
CA ARG A 97 -4.67 -6.25 12.94
C ARG A 97 -6.00 -6.15 12.18
N ALA A 98 -6.16 -5.12 11.35
CA ALA A 98 -7.33 -4.99 10.49
C ALA A 98 -7.48 -6.17 9.53
N ARG A 99 -6.39 -6.63 8.89
CA ARG A 99 -6.41 -7.81 8.00
C ARG A 99 -6.66 -9.12 8.74
N GLN A 100 -6.24 -9.22 10.00
CA GLN A 100 -6.57 -10.34 10.89
C GLN A 100 -8.03 -10.30 11.39
N GLY A 101 -8.74 -9.19 11.18
CA GLY A 101 -10.10 -8.97 11.69
C GLY A 101 -10.15 -8.56 13.17
N ASP A 102 -9.01 -8.27 13.79
CA ASP A 102 -8.93 -7.75 15.15
C ASP A 102 -9.05 -6.23 15.14
N PHE A 103 -10.27 -5.74 14.93
CA PHE A 103 -10.56 -4.31 14.82
C PHE A 103 -10.31 -3.55 16.12
N VAL A 104 -10.48 -4.21 17.28
CA VAL A 104 -10.22 -3.59 18.58
C VAL A 104 -8.72 -3.31 18.74
N ALA A 105 -7.86 -4.28 18.41
CA ALA A 105 -6.42 -4.07 18.41
C ALA A 105 -5.99 -3.06 17.34
N ALA A 106 -6.62 -3.08 16.16
CA ALA A 106 -6.34 -2.12 15.09
C ALA A 106 -6.66 -0.67 15.52
N GLU A 107 -7.80 -0.42 16.15
CA GLU A 107 -8.17 0.90 16.68
C GLU A 107 -7.24 1.35 17.81
N ALA A 108 -6.86 0.43 18.71
CA ALA A 108 -5.90 0.73 19.77
C ALA A 108 -4.52 1.12 19.20
N ALA A 109 -4.03 0.39 18.19
CA ALA A 109 -2.80 0.71 17.50
C ALA A 109 -2.89 2.07 16.77
N LEU A 110 -4.04 2.37 16.14
CA LEU A 110 -4.26 3.66 15.50
C LEU A 110 -4.16 4.81 16.52
N GLN A 111 -4.78 4.66 17.69
CA GLN A 111 -4.70 5.67 18.75
C GLN A 111 -3.25 5.86 19.23
N GLN A 112 -2.49 4.77 19.41
CA GLN A 112 -1.06 4.87 19.76
C GLN A 112 -0.25 5.62 18.71
N GLY A 113 -0.51 5.37 17.42
CA GLY A 113 0.12 6.09 16.31
C GLY A 113 -0.23 7.58 16.34
N VAL A 114 -1.50 7.93 16.59
CA VAL A 114 -1.95 9.32 16.74
C VAL A 114 -1.22 10.01 17.90
N ASP A 115 -1.19 9.39 19.07
CA ASP A 115 -0.50 9.93 20.26
C ASP A 115 1.00 10.14 19.99
N ALA A 116 1.63 9.24 19.24
CA ALA A 116 3.02 9.38 18.82
C ALA A 116 3.21 10.59 17.89
N LEU A 117 2.38 10.75 16.86
CA LEU A 117 2.46 11.90 15.96
C LEU A 117 2.32 13.22 16.73
N GLU A 118 1.38 13.31 17.66
CA GLU A 118 1.20 14.49 18.51
C GLU A 118 2.42 14.75 19.40
N ARG A 119 2.91 13.72 20.09
CA ARG A 119 4.08 13.83 20.98
C ARG A 119 5.33 14.31 20.26
N PHE A 120 5.58 13.77 19.06
CA PHE A 120 6.74 14.10 18.25
C PHE A 120 6.52 15.29 17.31
N LYS A 121 5.32 15.89 17.31
CA LYS A 121 4.92 17.00 16.42
C LYS A 121 5.16 16.66 14.94
N ALA A 122 4.83 15.42 14.56
CA ALA A 122 5.08 14.86 13.25
C ALA A 122 3.86 15.02 12.31
N ASP A 123 3.29 16.23 12.25
CA ASP A 123 2.07 16.54 11.46
C ASP A 123 2.22 16.23 9.96
N TYR A 124 3.45 16.20 9.46
CA TYR A 124 3.77 15.81 8.09
C TYR A 124 3.41 14.35 7.77
N LEU A 125 3.24 13.49 8.79
CA LEU A 125 2.76 12.10 8.68
C LEU A 125 1.27 11.94 8.95
N SER A 126 0.50 13.02 9.15
CA SER A 126 -0.93 12.96 9.47
C SER A 126 -1.81 12.29 8.40
N PHE A 127 -1.27 12.04 7.20
CA PHE A 127 -1.91 11.22 6.18
C PHE A 127 -1.99 9.73 6.59
N GLN A 128 -1.05 9.24 7.41
CA GLN A 128 -1.04 7.86 7.91
C GLN A 128 -2.28 7.54 8.74
N ILE A 129 -2.76 8.51 9.53
CA ILE A 129 -4.03 8.36 10.30
C ILE A 129 -5.18 8.03 9.35
N SER A 130 -5.27 8.75 8.22
CA SER A 130 -6.32 8.55 7.24
C SER A 130 -6.18 7.22 6.48
N ILE A 131 -4.95 6.81 6.14
CA ILE A 131 -4.70 5.49 5.53
C ILE A 131 -5.10 4.36 6.50
N SER A 132 -4.61 4.40 7.73
CA SER A 132 -4.89 3.39 8.74
C SER A 132 -6.38 3.28 9.07
N GLY A 133 -7.08 4.41 9.20
CA GLY A 133 -8.54 4.40 9.36
C GLY A 133 -9.25 3.81 8.13
N ALA A 134 -8.77 4.10 6.91
CA ALA A 134 -9.33 3.54 5.70
C ALA A 134 -9.16 2.02 5.64
N GLU A 135 -8.01 1.50 6.09
CA GLU A 135 -7.73 0.06 6.15
C GLU A 135 -8.63 -0.66 7.15
N ILE A 136 -8.88 -0.07 8.32
CA ILE A 136 -9.85 -0.60 9.29
C ILE A 136 -11.25 -0.63 8.68
N ALA A 137 -11.72 0.49 8.14
CA ALA A 137 -13.05 0.58 7.53
C ALA A 137 -13.21 -0.41 6.37
N ARG A 138 -12.19 -0.53 5.50
CA ARG A 138 -12.17 -1.46 4.37
C ARG A 138 -12.26 -2.91 4.85
N ALA A 139 -11.48 -3.30 5.85
CA ALA A 139 -11.50 -4.65 6.40
C ALA A 139 -12.82 -4.97 7.13
N HIS A 140 -13.46 -3.97 7.72
CA HIS A 140 -14.79 -4.06 8.32
C HIS A 140 -15.94 -4.03 7.28
N GLY A 141 -15.63 -3.83 5.99
CA GLY A 141 -16.60 -3.76 4.90
C GLY A 141 -17.32 -2.41 4.76
N ASP A 142 -16.95 -1.38 5.53
CA ASP A 142 -17.45 -0.01 5.35
C ASP A 142 -16.70 0.68 4.20
N HIS A 143 -17.08 0.31 2.98
CA HIS A 143 -16.45 0.83 1.77
C HIS A 143 -16.68 2.33 1.56
N ALA A 144 -17.79 2.89 2.05
CA ALA A 144 -18.06 4.31 1.93
C ALA A 144 -17.12 5.14 2.83
N GLN A 145 -16.96 4.71 4.09
CA GLN A 145 -16.02 5.34 5.00
C GLN A 145 -14.57 5.14 4.53
N ALA A 146 -14.21 3.95 4.08
CA ALA A 146 -12.88 3.67 3.55
C ALA A 146 -12.53 4.59 2.35
N ALA A 147 -13.46 4.76 1.40
CA ALA A 147 -13.25 5.64 0.25
C ALA A 147 -12.99 7.10 0.67
N ALA A 148 -13.79 7.62 1.61
CA ALA A 148 -13.64 8.97 2.14
C ALA A 148 -12.31 9.18 2.87
N LEU A 149 -11.88 8.19 3.66
CA LEU A 149 -10.61 8.24 4.40
C LEU A 149 -9.41 8.17 3.46
N TYR A 150 -9.42 7.33 2.42
CA TYR A 150 -8.37 7.36 1.39
C TYR A 150 -8.32 8.70 0.65
N ALA A 151 -9.48 9.29 0.29
CA ALA A 151 -9.52 10.59 -0.36
C ALA A 151 -8.91 11.70 0.51
N GLU A 152 -9.15 11.69 1.81
CA GLU A 152 -8.53 12.61 2.76
C GLU A 152 -7.02 12.32 2.92
N ALA A 153 -6.59 11.05 2.94
CA ALA A 153 -5.18 10.67 2.95
C ALA A 153 -4.43 11.25 1.74
N ILE A 154 -4.99 11.08 0.53
CA ILE A 154 -4.45 11.63 -0.72
C ILE A 154 -4.30 13.16 -0.64
N LYS A 155 -5.30 13.86 -0.11
CA LYS A 155 -5.28 15.32 0.04
C LYS A 155 -4.21 15.79 1.03
N ARG A 156 -4.01 15.05 2.12
CA ARG A 156 -2.97 15.34 3.13
C ARG A 156 -1.57 15.03 2.61
N ALA A 157 -1.40 13.87 1.97
CA ALA A 157 -0.15 13.44 1.35
C ALA A 157 0.39 14.48 0.36
N ARG A 158 -0.48 15.03 -0.52
CA ARG A 158 -0.12 16.08 -1.48
C ARG A 158 0.41 17.38 -0.86
N ARG A 159 0.12 17.62 0.42
CA ARG A 159 0.57 18.81 1.18
C ARG A 159 1.76 18.48 2.09
N SER A 160 2.11 17.21 2.21
CA SER A 160 3.24 16.78 3.03
C SER A 160 4.55 17.07 2.31
N PRO A 161 5.62 17.45 3.03
CA PRO A 161 6.97 17.48 2.48
C PRO A 161 7.52 16.08 2.17
N VAL A 162 6.86 15.00 2.60
CA VAL A 162 7.22 13.63 2.27
C VAL A 162 6.82 13.34 0.82
N ASP A 163 7.80 13.10 -0.04
CA ASP A 163 7.57 12.76 -1.44
C ASP A 163 7.14 11.30 -1.60
N LEU A 164 5.83 11.06 -1.51
CA LEU A 164 5.22 9.76 -1.84
C LEU A 164 5.08 9.54 -3.36
N GLY A 165 5.53 10.50 -4.18
CA GLY A 165 5.40 10.47 -5.64
C GLY A 165 6.47 9.64 -6.35
N VAL A 166 7.66 9.49 -5.76
CA VAL A 166 8.78 8.76 -6.36
C VAL A 166 8.57 7.23 -6.31
N ALA A 167 7.76 6.73 -5.37
CA ALA A 167 7.52 5.30 -5.19
C ALA A 167 6.16 4.81 -5.72
N GLY A 168 5.38 5.64 -6.40
CA GLY A 168 4.04 5.25 -6.89
C GLY A 168 2.97 5.04 -5.81
N GLU A 169 3.35 5.08 -4.52
CA GLU A 169 2.47 4.88 -3.36
C GLU A 169 1.24 5.80 -3.39
N LEU A 170 1.42 7.07 -3.76
CA LEU A 170 0.29 8.00 -3.89
C LEU A 170 -0.68 7.58 -5.00
N THR A 171 -0.18 7.03 -6.11
CA THR A 171 -1.02 6.57 -7.22
C THR A 171 -1.77 5.29 -6.84
N SER A 172 -1.13 4.36 -6.13
CA SER A 172 -1.81 3.16 -5.63
C SER A 172 -2.96 3.51 -4.68
N LEU A 173 -2.83 4.56 -3.85
CA LEU A 173 -3.95 5.07 -3.03
C LEU A 173 -5.16 5.55 -3.85
N TYR A 174 -4.94 6.11 -5.06
CA TYR A 174 -6.05 6.44 -5.96
C TYR A 174 -6.80 5.20 -6.41
N GLY A 175 -6.05 4.14 -6.76
CA GLY A 175 -6.62 2.85 -7.13
C GLY A 175 -7.46 2.28 -6.01
N GLU A 176 -6.90 2.19 -4.80
CA GLU A 176 -7.60 1.69 -3.62
C GLU A 176 -8.88 2.48 -3.31
N SER A 177 -8.79 3.82 -3.30
CA SER A 177 -9.95 4.70 -3.07
C SER A 177 -11.04 4.50 -4.13
N ALA A 178 -10.67 4.41 -5.41
CA ALA A 178 -11.62 4.18 -6.50
C ALA A 178 -12.31 2.82 -6.38
N GLN A 179 -11.57 1.76 -6.02
CA GLN A 179 -12.18 0.45 -5.74
C GLN A 179 -13.20 0.53 -4.60
N GLN A 180 -12.89 1.27 -3.53
CA GLN A 180 -13.83 1.44 -2.42
C GLN A 180 -15.09 2.22 -2.85
N TYR A 181 -14.96 3.28 -3.65
CA TYR A 181 -16.12 3.98 -4.22
C TYR A 181 -17.01 3.05 -5.05
N VAL A 182 -16.42 2.19 -5.89
CA VAL A 182 -17.19 1.21 -6.66
C VAL A 182 -17.92 0.22 -5.73
N LYS A 183 -17.23 -0.32 -4.72
CA LYS A 183 -17.84 -1.25 -3.74
C LYS A 183 -18.95 -0.58 -2.91
N ALA A 184 -18.83 0.72 -2.65
CA ALA A 184 -19.87 1.52 -2.00
C ALA A 184 -21.04 1.90 -2.92
N GLY A 185 -20.95 1.63 -4.22
CA GLY A 185 -21.95 1.98 -5.23
C GLY A 185 -21.89 3.43 -5.73
N ASP A 186 -20.90 4.21 -5.31
CA ASP A 186 -20.68 5.58 -5.78
C ASP A 186 -19.81 5.58 -7.06
N LEU A 187 -20.43 5.15 -8.15
CA LEU A 187 -19.76 4.98 -9.45
C LEU A 187 -19.28 6.31 -10.04
N GLU A 188 -19.96 7.41 -9.73
CA GLU A 188 -19.60 8.73 -10.23
C GLU A 188 -18.36 9.28 -9.52
N ALA A 189 -18.27 9.14 -8.19
CA ALA A 189 -17.06 9.49 -7.47
C ALA A 189 -15.87 8.64 -7.93
N ALA A 190 -16.06 7.33 -8.13
CA ALA A 190 -15.02 6.46 -8.68
C ALA A 190 -14.54 6.94 -10.06
N ARG A 191 -15.46 7.28 -10.96
CA ARG A 191 -15.15 7.77 -12.31
C ARG A 191 -14.33 9.07 -12.26
N VAL A 192 -14.80 10.08 -11.53
CA VAL A 192 -14.11 11.37 -11.40
C VAL A 192 -12.72 11.21 -10.80
N LEU A 193 -12.57 10.30 -9.84
CA LEU A 193 -11.28 10.02 -9.23
C LEU A 193 -10.32 9.34 -10.21
N LEU A 194 -10.80 8.34 -10.95
CA LEU A 194 -10.00 7.62 -11.94
C LEU A 194 -9.55 8.51 -13.09
N ASP A 195 -10.42 9.39 -13.60
CA ASP A 195 -10.08 10.34 -14.68
C ASP A 195 -8.84 11.18 -14.27
N ARG A 196 -8.82 11.68 -13.03
CA ARG A 196 -7.67 12.43 -12.49
C ARG A 196 -6.45 11.57 -12.21
N ALA A 197 -6.64 10.31 -11.84
CA ALA A 197 -5.54 9.40 -11.52
C ALA A 197 -4.79 8.96 -12.80
N PHE A 198 -5.53 8.68 -13.87
CA PHE A 198 -4.94 8.30 -15.18
C PHE A 198 -4.15 9.44 -15.82
N GLU A 199 -4.53 10.70 -15.62
CA GLU A 199 -3.71 11.85 -16.05
C GLU A 199 -2.33 11.90 -15.37
N ARG A 200 -2.19 11.26 -14.21
CA ARG A 200 -0.97 11.27 -13.41
C ARG A 200 -0.06 10.08 -13.72
N ASP A 201 -0.62 8.89 -13.82
CA ASP A 201 0.15 7.66 -14.03
C ASP A 201 -0.75 6.56 -14.62
N GLU A 202 -0.72 6.42 -15.94
CA GLU A 202 -1.44 5.35 -16.66
C GLU A 202 -0.77 3.97 -16.54
N GLY A 203 0.43 3.90 -15.96
CA GLY A 203 1.18 2.66 -15.76
C GLY A 203 0.84 1.94 -14.47
N GLU A 204 0.03 2.53 -13.58
CA GLU A 204 -0.30 1.96 -12.28
C GLU A 204 -1.39 0.87 -12.39
N PRO A 205 -1.10 -0.41 -12.08
CA PRO A 205 -2.04 -1.51 -12.28
C PRO A 205 -3.32 -1.40 -11.45
N SER A 206 -3.23 -0.87 -10.23
CA SER A 206 -4.38 -0.71 -9.33
C SER A 206 -5.46 0.22 -9.91
N LEU A 207 -5.09 1.20 -10.74
CA LEU A 207 -6.04 2.06 -11.45
C LEU A 207 -6.82 1.27 -12.52
N TRP A 208 -6.14 0.35 -13.22
CA TRP A 208 -6.77 -0.50 -14.23
C TRP A 208 -7.71 -1.53 -13.60
N VAL A 209 -7.37 -2.08 -12.42
CA VAL A 209 -8.27 -2.92 -11.63
C VAL A 209 -9.52 -2.13 -11.23
N ALA A 210 -9.35 -0.93 -10.66
CA ALA A 210 -10.46 -0.07 -10.27
C ALA A 210 -11.35 0.31 -11.48
N ARG A 211 -10.75 0.61 -12.64
CA ARG A 211 -11.47 0.89 -13.88
C ARG A 211 -12.29 -0.32 -14.35
N ALA A 212 -11.72 -1.53 -14.26
CA ALA A 212 -12.43 -2.75 -14.60
C ALA A 212 -13.65 -2.97 -13.68
N MET A 213 -13.48 -2.74 -12.38
CA MET A 213 -14.59 -2.82 -11.42
C MET A 213 -15.69 -1.81 -11.74
N LEU A 214 -15.33 -0.55 -12.01
CA LEU A 214 -16.28 0.49 -12.40
C LEU A 214 -17.04 0.11 -13.67
N GLN A 215 -16.33 -0.31 -14.71
CA GLN A 215 -16.94 -0.70 -15.99
C GLN A 215 -17.90 -1.88 -15.83
N ARG A 216 -17.54 -2.88 -15.00
CA ARG A 216 -18.43 -4.00 -14.67
C ARG A 216 -19.68 -3.50 -13.96
N ALA A 217 -19.53 -2.67 -12.93
CA ALA A 217 -20.66 -2.12 -12.17
C ALA A 217 -21.57 -1.24 -13.04
N SER A 218 -21.01 -0.58 -14.06
CA SER A 218 -21.76 0.19 -15.06
C SER A 218 -22.35 -0.65 -16.21
N GLY A 219 -22.29 -1.98 -16.15
CA GLY A 219 -22.88 -2.86 -17.17
C GLY A 219 -22.07 -3.02 -18.46
N ASN A 220 -20.76 -2.74 -18.41
CA ASN A 220 -19.85 -2.84 -19.56
C ASN A 220 -18.79 -3.95 -19.39
N PRO A 221 -19.19 -5.24 -19.29
CA PRO A 221 -18.28 -6.33 -18.95
C PRO A 221 -17.17 -6.56 -19.99
N ALA A 222 -17.42 -6.28 -21.27
CA ALA A 222 -16.40 -6.40 -22.31
C ALA A 222 -15.26 -5.38 -22.12
N MET A 223 -15.60 -4.13 -21.77
CA MET A 223 -14.59 -3.12 -21.44
C MET A 223 -13.88 -3.44 -20.12
N ALA A 224 -14.63 -3.93 -19.13
CA ALA A 224 -14.05 -4.38 -17.86
C ALA A 224 -13.00 -5.48 -18.08
N LEU A 225 -13.29 -6.45 -18.96
CA LEU A 225 -12.36 -7.52 -19.31
C LEU A 225 -11.09 -6.97 -19.99
N ALA A 226 -11.21 -5.96 -20.85
CA ALA A 226 -10.05 -5.31 -21.44
C ALA A 226 -9.18 -4.60 -20.40
N SER A 227 -9.79 -3.84 -19.48
CA SER A 227 -9.07 -3.13 -18.42
C SER A 227 -8.38 -4.08 -17.45
N ILE A 228 -9.04 -5.16 -17.02
CA ILE A 228 -8.41 -6.13 -16.10
C ILE A 228 -7.28 -6.91 -16.78
N ASN A 229 -7.41 -7.24 -18.06
CA ASN A 229 -6.34 -7.87 -18.82
C ASN A 229 -5.12 -6.94 -18.97
N TYR A 230 -5.31 -5.62 -19.03
CA TYR A 230 -4.21 -4.67 -19.02
C TYR A 230 -3.44 -4.70 -17.70
N ALA A 231 -4.15 -4.66 -16.56
CA ALA A 231 -3.52 -4.81 -15.24
C ALA A 231 -2.73 -6.13 -15.12
N LEU A 232 -3.34 -7.24 -15.55
CA LEU A 232 -2.72 -8.56 -15.53
C LEU A 232 -1.54 -8.70 -16.49
N ALA A 233 -1.49 -7.92 -17.58
CA ALA A 233 -0.33 -7.87 -18.46
C ALA A 233 0.88 -7.20 -17.81
N ILE A 234 0.66 -6.19 -16.96
CA ILE A 234 1.71 -5.59 -16.13
C ILE A 234 2.18 -6.60 -15.07
N TRP A 235 1.24 -7.30 -14.44
CA TRP A 235 1.49 -8.36 -13.44
C TRP A 235 1.75 -9.75 -14.03
N ARG A 236 2.20 -9.84 -15.29
CA ARG A 236 2.39 -11.13 -15.97
C ARG A 236 3.40 -12.06 -15.26
N ASP A 237 4.35 -11.45 -14.54
CA ASP A 237 5.43 -12.10 -13.82
C ASP A 237 5.29 -11.88 -12.30
N ALA A 238 4.11 -11.47 -11.81
CA ALA A 238 3.87 -11.21 -10.39
C ALA A 238 3.93 -12.51 -9.57
N ASP A 239 4.25 -12.38 -8.28
CA ASP A 239 4.28 -13.50 -7.37
C ASP A 239 2.90 -14.15 -7.27
N PRO A 240 2.84 -15.49 -7.25
CA PRO A 240 1.56 -16.21 -7.28
C PRO A 240 0.69 -15.93 -6.06
N ASP A 241 1.27 -15.58 -4.91
CA ASP A 241 0.55 -15.23 -3.68
C ASP A 241 0.37 -13.72 -3.47
N TYR A 242 0.79 -12.88 -4.41
CA TYR A 242 0.51 -11.46 -4.34
C TYR A 242 -1.01 -11.21 -4.36
N VAL A 243 -1.53 -10.65 -3.27
CA VAL A 243 -2.98 -10.54 -3.00
C VAL A 243 -3.71 -9.75 -4.07
N ALA A 244 -3.19 -8.60 -4.49
CA ALA A 244 -3.87 -7.77 -5.50
C ALA A 244 -3.91 -8.46 -6.88
N TYR A 245 -2.88 -9.23 -7.21
CA TYR A 245 -2.86 -10.04 -8.43
C TYR A 245 -3.92 -11.16 -8.37
N GLN A 246 -4.03 -11.87 -7.23
CA GLN A 246 -5.08 -12.87 -7.03
C GLN A 246 -6.50 -12.28 -7.11
N GLU A 247 -6.71 -11.10 -6.54
CA GLU A 247 -7.98 -10.37 -6.66
C GLU A 247 -8.30 -10.00 -8.12
N ALA A 248 -7.30 -9.56 -8.89
CA ALA A 248 -7.46 -9.25 -10.29
C ALA A 248 -7.76 -10.49 -11.16
N LEU A 249 -7.11 -11.63 -10.88
CA LEU A 249 -7.43 -12.92 -11.51
C LEU A 249 -8.89 -13.32 -11.23
N SER A 250 -9.33 -13.22 -9.97
CA SER A 250 -10.71 -13.50 -9.57
C SER A 250 -11.71 -12.60 -10.30
N LEU A 251 -11.42 -11.30 -10.43
CA LEU A 251 -12.26 -10.37 -11.19
C LEU A 251 -12.33 -10.73 -12.68
N ARG A 252 -11.21 -11.08 -13.30
CA ARG A 252 -11.17 -11.54 -14.70
C ARG A 252 -12.04 -12.79 -14.87
N ASP A 253 -11.89 -13.77 -13.98
CA ASP A 253 -12.63 -15.04 -14.09
C ASP A 253 -14.14 -14.79 -13.99
N GLN A 254 -14.58 -13.93 -13.06
CA GLN A 254 -15.97 -13.50 -12.94
C GLN A 254 -16.53 -12.78 -14.18
N LEU A 255 -15.69 -12.11 -14.97
CA LEU A 255 -16.08 -11.43 -16.21
C LEU A 255 -16.15 -12.37 -17.42
N THR A 256 -15.47 -13.51 -17.36
CA THR A 256 -15.46 -14.52 -18.45
C THR A 256 -16.57 -15.56 -18.33
N VAL A 257 -17.12 -15.76 -17.13
CA VAL A 257 -18.27 -16.64 -16.93
C VAL A 257 -19.54 -15.93 -17.43
N PRO A 258 -20.31 -16.51 -18.38
CA PRO A 258 -21.55 -15.91 -18.83
C PRO A 258 -22.54 -15.77 -17.67
N SER A 259 -23.08 -14.57 -17.46
CA SER A 259 -24.20 -14.34 -16.54
C SER A 259 -25.35 -15.29 -16.92
N ARG A 260 -25.72 -16.22 -16.02
CA ARG A 260 -26.87 -17.10 -16.20
C ARG A 260 -28.18 -16.34 -16.05
#